data_AF-A0A2D4GNM6-F1
#
_entry.id   AF-A0A2D4GNM6-F1
#
_cell.length_a   1.000
_cell.length_b   1.000
_cell.length_c   1.000
_cell.angle_alpha   90.00
_cell.angle_beta   90.00
_cell.angle_gamma   90.00
#
_symmetry.space_group_name_H-M   'P 1'
#
loop_
_entity.id
_entity.type
_entity.pdbx_description
1 polymer ?
#
loop_
_entity_poly.entity_id
_entity_poly.type
_entity_poly.pdbx_seq_one_letter_code
_entity_poly.pdbx_strand_id
1 'polypeptide(L)'
;ALIFGVVAACYWNSLFCGFVFDDVSAILDNKDLHPSTPIKNLFLNDFWGTPMSEERSHKSYRPLTVFTFRLNYLFSELNAVSYHFLNVIFHAIVCIIFLKVCKLFLDNKSSLVASLLFAVHPIHTEAVTGVVGRAELLSSIFFLAAFLSYTRSRGPENTIVWTPIAATVFLVAIATLCKEQGVTVVGICCVYEVFIAQGYTVPILWYTMLHILQGKGSIPYCMLQMLLKLI
;
A
#
# COMPACT_ATOMS: atom_id res chain seq x y z
N ALA A 1 -6.16 20.62 -1.05
CA ALA A 1 -6.57 21.45 -2.20
C ALA A 1 -5.57 21.35 -3.35
N LEU A 2 -4.34 21.86 -3.20
CA LEU A 2 -3.35 21.89 -4.29
C LEU A 2 -3.05 20.52 -4.92
N ILE A 3 -2.61 19.52 -4.14
CA ILE A 3 -2.29 18.17 -4.66
C ILE A 3 -3.48 17.55 -5.40
N PHE A 4 -4.68 17.66 -4.83
CA PHE A 4 -5.89 17.14 -5.45
C PHE A 4 -6.17 17.82 -6.80
N GLY A 5 -6.05 19.14 -6.87
CA GLY A 5 -6.23 19.89 -8.12
C GLY A 5 -5.21 19.49 -9.20
N VAL A 6 -3.96 19.26 -8.81
CA VAL A 6 -2.90 18.80 -9.73
C VAL A 6 -3.20 17.38 -10.24
N VAL A 7 -3.53 16.44 -9.35
CA VAL A 7 -3.91 15.07 -9.74
C VAL A 7 -5.12 15.10 -10.67
N ALA A 8 -6.17 15.83 -10.31
CA ALA A 8 -7.36 15.95 -11.15
C ALA A 8 -7.04 16.52 -12.53
N ALA A 9 -6.19 17.55 -12.62
CA ALA A 9 -5.79 18.14 -13.89
C ALA A 9 -4.98 17.16 -14.77
N CYS A 10 -4.05 16.39 -14.18
CA CYS A 10 -3.22 15.44 -14.92
C CYS A 10 -4.00 14.23 -15.45
N TYR A 11 -5.03 13.79 -14.72
CA TYR A 11 -5.78 12.56 -15.03
C TYR A 11 -7.21 12.83 -15.48
N TRP A 12 -7.60 14.08 -15.71
CA TRP A 12 -8.96 14.44 -16.15
C TRP A 12 -9.39 13.70 -17.42
N ASN A 13 -8.45 13.52 -18.35
CA ASN A 13 -8.69 12.82 -19.60
C ASN A 13 -9.02 11.33 -19.41
N SER A 14 -8.58 10.68 -18.33
CA SER A 14 -8.86 9.26 -18.08
C SER A 14 -10.33 9.00 -17.79
N LEU A 15 -11.07 10.01 -17.34
CA LEU A 15 -12.50 9.90 -17.08
C LEU A 15 -13.31 9.59 -18.35
N PHE A 16 -12.78 9.89 -19.53
CA PHE A 16 -13.42 9.63 -20.82
C PHE A 16 -12.95 8.33 -21.48
N CYS A 17 -12.09 7.57 -20.81
CA CYS A 17 -11.63 6.26 -21.29
C CYS A 17 -12.65 5.16 -20.95
N GLY A 18 -12.68 4.12 -21.80
CA GLY A 18 -13.40 2.88 -21.52
C GLY A 18 -12.61 1.91 -20.64
N PHE A 19 -13.13 0.68 -20.50
CA PHE A 19 -12.37 -0.45 -19.96
C PHE A 19 -11.48 -1.02 -21.06
N VAL A 20 -10.20 -1.22 -20.76
CA VAL A 20 -9.20 -1.72 -21.73
C VAL A 20 -8.33 -2.81 -21.11
N PHE A 21 -7.80 -3.70 -21.95
CA PHE A 21 -6.90 -4.79 -21.54
C PHE A 21 -7.45 -5.58 -20.34
N ASP A 22 -6.69 -5.63 -19.25
CA ASP A 22 -7.00 -6.34 -18.01
C ASP A 22 -8.32 -5.89 -17.36
N ASP A 23 -8.77 -4.66 -17.62
CA ASP A 23 -10.06 -4.18 -17.11
C ASP A 23 -11.23 -5.04 -17.63
N VAL A 24 -11.11 -5.58 -18.85
CA VAL A 24 -12.14 -6.45 -19.44
C VAL A 24 -12.32 -7.70 -18.57
N SER A 25 -11.23 -8.40 -18.27
CA SER A 25 -11.30 -9.61 -17.45
C SER A 25 -11.62 -9.33 -15.98
N ALA A 26 -11.07 -8.26 -15.40
CA ALA A 26 -11.24 -7.95 -13.98
C ALA A 26 -12.60 -7.32 -13.64
N ILE A 27 -13.23 -6.62 -14.60
CA ILE A 27 -14.48 -5.87 -14.39
C ILE A 27 -15.63 -6.42 -15.23
N LEU A 28 -15.48 -6.52 -16.56
CA LEU A 28 -16.58 -6.90 -17.44
C LEU A 28 -16.93 -8.38 -17.34
N ASP A 29 -15.93 -9.25 -17.33
CA ASP A 29 -16.12 -10.71 -17.31
C ASP A 29 -16.21 -11.29 -15.89
N ASN A 30 -15.84 -10.48 -14.88
CA ASN A 30 -15.71 -10.94 -13.51
C ASN A 30 -17.08 -11.04 -12.82
N LYS A 31 -17.55 -12.28 -12.66
CA LYS A 31 -18.85 -12.59 -12.05
C LYS A 31 -18.94 -12.19 -10.58
N ASP A 32 -17.83 -11.99 -9.88
CA ASP A 32 -17.82 -11.64 -8.46
C ASP A 32 -18.32 -10.22 -8.18
N LEU A 33 -18.34 -9.36 -9.20
CA LEU A 33 -18.91 -8.01 -9.11
C LEU A 33 -20.45 -8.01 -9.06
N HIS A 34 -21.10 -9.06 -9.59
CA HIS A 34 -22.54 -9.10 -9.62
C HIS A 34 -23.14 -9.30 -8.21
N PRO A 35 -24.20 -8.55 -7.85
CA PRO A 35 -24.84 -8.67 -6.53
C PRO A 35 -25.40 -10.07 -6.24
N SER A 36 -25.78 -10.80 -7.29
CA SER A 36 -26.29 -12.18 -7.20
C SER A 36 -25.22 -13.20 -6.80
N THR A 37 -23.94 -12.93 -7.05
CA THR A 37 -22.84 -13.81 -6.66
C THR A 37 -22.60 -13.69 -5.15
N PRO A 38 -22.53 -14.79 -4.37
CA PRO A 38 -22.29 -14.70 -2.93
C PRO A 38 -20.98 -13.97 -2.57
N ILE A 39 -21.01 -13.08 -1.57
CA ILE A 39 -19.81 -12.32 -1.13
C ILE A 39 -18.65 -13.23 -0.72
N LYS A 40 -18.94 -14.43 -0.19
CA LYS A 40 -17.92 -15.42 0.16
C LYS A 40 -16.99 -15.77 -1.02
N ASN A 41 -17.47 -15.68 -2.27
CA ASN A 41 -16.69 -16.04 -3.45
C ASN A 41 -15.49 -15.11 -3.64
N LEU A 42 -15.57 -13.86 -3.17
CA LEU A 42 -14.44 -12.92 -3.21
C LEU A 42 -13.23 -13.45 -2.44
N PHE A 43 -13.45 -14.31 -1.44
CA PHE A 43 -12.38 -14.93 -0.64
C PHE A 43 -11.97 -16.32 -1.13
N LEU A 44 -12.63 -16.86 -2.15
CA LEU A 44 -12.38 -18.19 -2.71
C LEU A 44 -11.83 -18.13 -4.15
N ASN A 45 -12.10 -17.02 -4.84
CA ASN A 45 -11.67 -16.77 -6.20
C ASN A 45 -10.43 -15.87 -6.23
N ASP A 46 -9.69 -15.92 -7.33
CA ASP A 46 -8.65 -14.95 -7.61
C ASP A 46 -9.24 -13.59 -8.04
N PHE A 47 -8.35 -12.61 -8.21
CA PHE A 47 -8.65 -11.25 -8.64
C PHE A 47 -9.52 -11.16 -9.91
N TRP A 48 -9.46 -12.17 -10.78
CA TRP A 48 -10.14 -12.22 -12.06
C TRP A 48 -11.49 -12.95 -11.99
N GLY A 49 -11.89 -13.42 -10.81
CA GLY A 49 -13.15 -14.15 -10.59
C GLY A 49 -13.07 -15.64 -10.89
N THR A 50 -11.87 -16.20 -11.00
CA THR A 50 -11.67 -17.65 -11.21
C THR A 50 -11.44 -18.35 -9.87
N PRO A 51 -12.12 -19.46 -9.57
CA PRO A 51 -11.89 -20.21 -8.33
C PRO A 51 -10.42 -20.61 -8.14
N MET A 52 -9.87 -20.34 -6.95
CA MET A 52 -8.46 -20.60 -6.64
C MET A 52 -8.09 -22.09 -6.68
N SER A 53 -9.05 -23.01 -6.71
CA SER A 53 -8.78 -24.45 -6.87
C SER A 53 -8.52 -24.84 -8.33
N GLU A 54 -8.93 -24.04 -9.31
CA GLU A 54 -8.78 -24.37 -10.74
C GLU A 54 -7.34 -24.10 -11.22
N GLU A 55 -6.83 -24.94 -12.12
CA GLU A 55 -5.47 -24.81 -12.68
C GLU A 55 -5.28 -23.51 -13.48
N ARG A 56 -6.31 -23.07 -14.20
CA ARG A 56 -6.29 -21.83 -14.97
C ARG A 56 -6.31 -20.55 -14.13
N SER A 57 -6.53 -20.66 -12.82
CA SER A 57 -6.52 -19.51 -11.93
C SER A 57 -5.11 -18.93 -11.86
N HIS A 58 -5.01 -17.60 -11.95
CA HIS A 58 -3.75 -16.87 -11.83
C HIS A 58 -3.23 -16.85 -10.37
N LYS A 59 -4.05 -17.33 -9.42
CA LYS A 59 -3.77 -17.37 -7.97
C LYS A 59 -3.47 -16.00 -7.34
N SER A 60 -3.79 -14.91 -8.04
CA SER A 60 -3.66 -13.55 -7.55
C SER A 60 -4.77 -13.25 -6.54
N TYR A 61 -4.46 -13.33 -5.25
CA TYR A 61 -5.44 -13.17 -4.17
C TYR A 61 -5.58 -11.71 -3.74
N ARG A 62 -6.66 -11.04 -4.15
CA ARG A 62 -6.90 -9.60 -3.91
C ARG A 62 -8.36 -9.29 -3.54
N PRO A 63 -8.92 -9.97 -2.52
CA PRO A 63 -10.35 -9.93 -2.20
C PRO A 63 -10.88 -8.53 -1.91
N LEU A 64 -10.09 -7.68 -1.25
CA LEU A 64 -10.54 -6.33 -0.90
C LEU A 64 -10.61 -5.41 -2.12
N THR A 65 -9.72 -5.59 -3.10
CA THR A 65 -9.78 -4.82 -4.35
C THR A 65 -11.03 -5.21 -5.15
N VAL A 66 -11.28 -6.51 -5.32
CA VAL A 66 -12.50 -7.00 -6.00
C VAL A 66 -13.76 -6.55 -5.26
N PHE A 67 -13.73 -6.52 -3.92
CA PHE A 67 -14.81 -5.96 -3.13
C PHE A 67 -15.08 -4.48 -3.47
N THR A 68 -14.04 -3.65 -3.64
CA THR A 68 -14.26 -2.26 -4.07
C THR A 68 -14.83 -2.14 -5.49
N PHE A 69 -14.49 -3.05 -6.40
CA PHE A 69 -15.12 -3.09 -7.72
C PHE A 69 -16.59 -3.49 -7.63
N ARG A 70 -16.92 -4.47 -6.79
CA ARG A 70 -18.31 -4.87 -6.53
C ARG A 70 -19.14 -3.73 -5.94
N LEU A 71 -18.59 -2.97 -4.99
CA LEU A 71 -19.25 -1.78 -4.46
C LEU A 71 -19.43 -0.70 -5.55
N ASN A 72 -18.44 -0.54 -6.43
CA ASN A 72 -18.54 0.39 -7.56
C ASN A 72 -19.65 -0.05 -8.54
N TYR A 73 -19.74 -1.35 -8.83
CA TYR A 73 -20.77 -1.94 -9.68
C TYR A 73 -22.17 -1.72 -9.08
N LEU A 74 -22.32 -1.87 -7.76
CA LEU A 74 -23.59 -1.57 -7.09
C LEU A 74 -24.03 -0.11 -7.23
N PHE A 75 -23.09 0.82 -7.37
CA PHE A 75 -23.38 2.24 -7.44
C PHE A 75 -23.62 2.74 -8.87
N SER A 76 -22.86 2.23 -9.85
CA SER A 76 -22.86 2.75 -11.22
C SER A 76 -22.74 1.69 -12.30
N GLU A 77 -22.94 0.41 -11.94
CA GLU A 77 -22.81 -0.74 -12.83
C GLU A 77 -21.51 -0.72 -13.63
N LEU A 78 -21.57 -0.76 -14.96
CA LEU A 78 -20.43 -0.75 -15.88
C LEU A 78 -20.12 0.65 -16.44
N ASN A 79 -20.45 1.71 -15.70
CA ASN A 79 -20.07 3.06 -16.08
C ASN A 79 -18.57 3.32 -15.79
N ALA A 80 -17.72 3.20 -16.80
CA ALA A 80 -16.27 3.36 -16.70
C ALA A 80 -15.82 4.68 -16.05
N VAL A 81 -16.55 5.78 -16.28
CA VAL A 81 -16.24 7.11 -15.71
C VAL A 81 -16.14 7.02 -14.18
N SER A 82 -17.07 6.30 -13.54
CA SER A 82 -17.07 6.13 -12.08
C SER A 82 -15.82 5.40 -11.59
N TYR A 83 -15.37 4.39 -12.33
CA TYR A 83 -14.21 3.61 -11.94
C TYR A 83 -12.91 4.41 -12.04
N HIS A 84 -12.72 5.11 -13.15
CA HIS A 84 -11.59 6.01 -13.37
C HIS A 84 -11.59 7.14 -12.33
N PHE A 85 -12.76 7.71 -12.04
CA PHE A 85 -12.91 8.76 -11.03
C PHE A 85 -12.45 8.31 -9.64
N LEU A 86 -12.84 7.11 -9.20
CA LEU A 86 -12.38 6.58 -7.91
C LEU A 86 -10.87 6.35 -7.89
N ASN A 87 -10.26 5.90 -8.99
CA ASN A 87 -8.81 5.73 -9.07
C ASN A 87 -8.09 7.08 -8.95
N VAL A 88 -8.59 8.14 -9.60
CA VAL A 88 -8.05 9.50 -9.45
C VAL A 88 -8.16 9.99 -8.00
N ILE A 89 -9.27 9.73 -7.31
CA ILE A 89 -9.44 10.03 -5.88
C ILE A 89 -8.41 9.27 -5.04
N PHE A 90 -8.27 7.96 -5.26
CA PHE A 90 -7.32 7.16 -4.49
C PHE A 90 -5.88 7.61 -4.73
N HIS A 91 -5.49 7.96 -5.96
CA HIS A 91 -4.17 8.53 -6.24
C HIS A 91 -3.94 9.85 -5.50
N ALA A 92 -4.94 10.74 -5.46
CA ALA A 92 -4.84 11.96 -4.68
C ALA A 92 -4.64 11.68 -3.18
N ILE A 93 -5.33 10.67 -2.63
CA ILE A 93 -5.14 10.22 -1.25
C ILE A 93 -3.72 9.68 -1.05
N VAL A 94 -3.23 8.82 -1.95
CA VAL A 94 -1.83 8.31 -1.92
C VAL A 94 -0.86 9.47 -1.87
N CYS A 95 -0.99 10.47 -2.75
CA CYS A 95 -0.10 11.63 -2.81
C CYS A 95 -0.13 12.46 -1.50
N ILE A 96 -1.31 12.63 -0.89
CA ILE A 96 -1.46 13.33 0.39
C ILE A 96 -0.80 12.56 1.54
N ILE A 97 -0.94 11.24 1.57
CA ILE A 97 -0.27 10.40 2.58
C ILE A 97 1.25 10.40 2.34
N PHE A 98 1.68 10.33 1.08
CA PHE A 98 3.08 10.43 0.71
C PHE A 98 3.72 11.75 1.15
N LEU A 99 3.00 12.88 1.02
CA LEU A 99 3.44 14.16 1.61
C LEU A 99 3.73 14.05 3.11
N LYS A 100 2.89 13.35 3.87
CA LYS A 100 3.11 13.14 5.32
C LYS A 100 4.35 12.28 5.57
N VAL A 101 4.63 11.31 4.71
CA VAL A 101 5.86 10.49 4.78
C VAL A 101 7.09 11.36 4.48
N CYS A 102 7.06 12.18 3.42
CA CYS A 102 8.19 13.08 3.10
C CYS A 102 8.52 14.03 4.27
N LYS A 103 7.50 14.52 4.97
CA LYS A 103 7.66 15.39 6.15
C LYS A 103 8.38 14.74 7.34
N LEU A 104 8.54 13.42 7.34
CA LEU A 104 9.37 12.75 8.34
C LEU A 104 10.88 12.97 8.10
N PHE A 105 11.27 13.27 6.86
CA PHE A 105 12.68 13.30 6.44
C PHE A 105 13.12 14.62 5.84
N LEU A 106 12.19 15.43 5.33
CA LEU A 106 12.46 16.66 4.59
C LEU A 106 11.73 17.85 5.21
N ASP A 107 12.19 19.07 4.89
CA ASP A 107 11.47 20.28 5.24
C ASP A 107 10.11 20.40 4.54
N ASN A 108 9.28 21.36 4.97
CA ASN A 108 7.93 21.52 4.43
C ASN A 108 7.88 21.83 2.91
N LYS A 109 8.86 22.58 2.40
CA LYS A 109 8.87 22.99 0.98
C LYS A 109 9.28 21.82 0.09
N SER A 110 10.38 21.18 0.45
CA SER A 110 10.94 20.01 -0.23
C SER A 110 9.97 18.83 -0.20
N SER A 111 9.28 18.61 0.93
CA SER A 111 8.23 17.59 1.04
C SER A 111 7.06 17.86 0.08
N LEU A 112 6.63 19.13 -0.03
CA LEU A 112 5.56 19.51 -0.95
C LEU A 112 5.99 19.31 -2.40
N VAL A 113 7.19 19.74 -2.77
CA VAL A 113 7.74 19.54 -4.12
C VAL A 113 7.85 18.06 -4.45
N ALA A 114 8.39 17.23 -3.54
CA ALA A 114 8.49 15.79 -3.74
C ALA A 114 7.12 15.12 -3.96
N SER A 115 6.11 15.51 -3.17
CA SER A 115 4.74 15.01 -3.33
C SER A 115 4.08 15.47 -4.63
N LEU A 116 4.33 16.72 -5.06
CA LEU A 116 3.83 17.20 -6.36
C LEU A 116 4.50 16.49 -7.52
N LEU A 117 5.82 16.26 -7.46
CA LEU A 117 6.55 15.48 -8.46
C LEU A 117 6.01 14.05 -8.53
N PHE A 118 5.78 13.40 -7.38
CA PHE A 118 5.14 12.08 -7.32
C PHE A 118 3.74 12.09 -7.95
N ALA A 119 2.92 13.11 -7.66
CA ALA A 119 1.56 13.20 -8.19
C ALA A 119 1.50 13.23 -9.73
N VAL A 120 2.44 13.94 -10.36
CA VAL A 120 2.49 14.14 -11.83
C VAL A 120 3.38 13.15 -12.55
N HIS A 121 4.10 12.27 -11.83
CA HIS A 121 5.11 11.42 -12.45
C HIS A 121 4.46 10.40 -13.41
N PRO A 122 4.90 10.32 -14.67
CA PRO A 122 4.25 9.47 -15.70
C PRO A 122 4.34 7.97 -15.41
N ILE A 123 5.27 7.54 -14.53
CA ILE A 123 5.34 6.14 -14.08
C ILE A 123 4.04 5.66 -13.40
N HIS A 124 3.23 6.59 -12.87
CA HIS A 124 1.96 6.24 -12.23
C HIS A 124 0.79 6.15 -13.19
N THR A 125 0.96 6.53 -14.47
CA THR A 125 -0.15 6.58 -15.42
C THR A 125 -0.88 5.25 -15.51
N GLU A 126 -0.17 4.14 -15.67
CA GLU A 126 -0.80 2.81 -15.73
C GLU A 126 -1.59 2.48 -14.46
N ALA A 127 -1.04 2.78 -13.27
CA ALA A 127 -1.69 2.52 -11.99
C ALA A 127 -2.94 3.40 -11.74
N VAL A 128 -3.00 4.59 -12.34
CA VAL A 128 -4.11 5.55 -12.13
C VAL A 128 -5.17 5.42 -13.23
N THR A 129 -4.76 5.28 -14.49
CA THR A 129 -5.68 5.26 -15.64
C THR A 129 -6.19 3.88 -15.97
N GLY A 130 -5.49 2.79 -15.63
CA GLY A 130 -6.04 1.44 -15.69
C GLY A 130 -6.99 1.22 -14.52
N VAL A 131 -8.21 0.73 -14.76
CA VAL A 131 -9.17 0.48 -13.65
C VAL A 131 -8.62 -0.58 -12.71
N VAL A 132 -8.00 -1.63 -13.24
CA VAL A 132 -7.30 -2.68 -12.47
C VAL A 132 -6.21 -2.14 -11.55
N GLY A 133 -5.62 -0.99 -11.92
CA GLY A 133 -4.64 -0.23 -11.12
C GLY A 133 -5.12 0.15 -9.71
N ARG A 134 -6.42 0.01 -9.45
CA ARG A 134 -7.01 0.18 -8.12
C ARG A 134 -6.35 -0.69 -7.05
N ALA A 135 -5.85 -1.87 -7.41
CA ALA A 135 -5.14 -2.75 -6.47
C ALA A 135 -3.89 -2.05 -5.90
N GLU A 136 -3.11 -1.42 -6.77
CA GLU A 136 -1.89 -0.68 -6.47
C GLU A 136 -2.21 0.56 -5.64
N LEU A 137 -3.25 1.30 -6.00
CA LEU A 137 -3.65 2.52 -5.29
C LEU A 137 -4.11 2.21 -3.87
N LEU A 138 -5.02 1.25 -3.69
CA LEU A 138 -5.50 0.85 -2.37
C LEU A 138 -4.37 0.28 -1.51
N SER A 139 -3.57 -0.62 -2.07
CA SER A 139 -2.41 -1.18 -1.36
C SER A 139 -1.45 -0.07 -0.93
N SER A 140 -1.17 0.91 -1.80
CA SER A 140 -0.30 2.06 -1.48
C SER A 140 -0.84 2.95 -0.35
N ILE A 141 -2.16 3.19 -0.30
CA ILE A 141 -2.80 3.94 0.79
C ILE A 141 -2.51 3.26 2.13
N PHE A 142 -2.83 1.97 2.24
CA PHE A 142 -2.69 1.23 3.49
C PHE A 142 -1.23 0.96 3.83
N PHE A 143 -0.37 0.75 2.83
CA PHE A 143 1.07 0.62 2.98
C PHE A 143 1.67 1.88 3.63
N LEU A 144 1.43 3.06 3.05
CA LEU A 144 1.99 4.31 3.57
C LEU A 144 1.37 4.66 4.93
N ALA A 145 0.09 4.36 5.13
CA ALA A 145 -0.56 4.53 6.44
C ALA A 145 0.03 3.61 7.51
N ALA A 146 0.33 2.34 7.17
CA ALA A 146 0.99 1.39 8.06
C ALA A 146 2.37 1.92 8.47
N PHE A 147 3.16 2.40 7.50
CA PHE A 147 4.46 3.00 7.77
C PHE A 147 4.38 4.22 8.70
N LEU A 148 3.46 5.15 8.43
CA LEU A 148 3.23 6.31 9.31
C LEU A 148 2.77 5.90 10.71
N SER A 149 1.95 4.86 10.83
CA SER A 149 1.55 4.31 12.12
C SER A 149 2.77 3.76 12.87
N TYR A 150 3.61 2.97 12.19
CA TYR A 150 4.80 2.38 12.77
C TYR A 150 5.78 3.43 13.29
N THR A 151 5.95 4.54 12.58
CA THR A 151 6.85 5.64 13.01
C THR A 151 6.46 6.25 14.36
N ARG A 152 5.20 6.06 14.80
CA ARG A 152 4.68 6.50 16.10
C ARG A 152 4.76 5.44 17.20
N SER A 153 5.33 4.27 16.91
CA SER A 153 5.45 3.15 17.87
C SER A 153 6.48 3.40 18.99
N ARG A 154 7.21 4.51 18.95
CA ARG A 154 8.23 4.86 19.94
C ARG A 154 7.71 5.94 20.87
N GLY A 155 7.61 5.60 22.15
CA GLY A 155 7.22 6.50 23.24
C GLY A 155 8.42 7.27 23.83
N PRO A 156 8.17 8.07 24.88
CA PRO A 156 9.23 8.67 25.68
C PRO A 156 10.23 7.61 26.16
N GLU A 157 11.52 7.96 26.20
CA GLU A 157 12.61 7.07 26.65
C GLU A 157 12.74 5.74 25.88
N ASN A 158 12.36 5.70 24.60
CA ASN A 158 12.43 4.52 23.74
C ASN A 158 11.53 3.35 24.17
N THR A 159 10.47 3.66 24.93
CA THR A 159 9.44 2.68 25.26
C THR A 159 8.65 2.27 24.02
N ILE A 160 8.19 1.02 23.99
CA ILE A 160 7.37 0.50 22.90
C ILE A 160 5.91 0.86 23.16
N VAL A 161 5.29 1.56 22.22
CA VAL A 161 3.84 1.82 22.23
C VAL A 161 3.17 0.79 21.32
N TRP A 162 2.35 -0.07 21.92
CA TRP A 162 1.73 -1.20 21.20
C TRP A 162 0.58 -0.79 20.28
N THR A 163 -0.14 0.29 20.58
CA THR A 163 -1.32 0.69 19.79
C THR A 163 -0.96 1.02 18.34
N PRO A 164 0.08 1.82 18.02
CA PRO A 164 0.51 2.05 16.65
C PRO A 164 1.06 0.79 15.96
N ILE A 165 1.63 -0.15 16.70
CA ILE A 165 2.10 -1.44 16.18
C ILE A 165 0.90 -2.30 15.76
N ALA A 166 -0.10 -2.46 16.63
CA ALA A 166 -1.32 -3.19 16.30
C ALA A 166 -2.04 -2.59 15.08
N ALA A 167 -2.13 -1.26 15.01
CA ALA A 167 -2.65 -0.56 13.84
C ALA A 167 -1.79 -0.80 12.59
N THR A 168 -0.46 -0.84 12.71
CA THR A 168 0.45 -1.18 11.60
C THR A 168 0.15 -2.57 11.07
N VAL A 169 0.12 -3.60 11.94
CA VAL A 169 -0.16 -4.99 11.56
C VAL A 169 -1.50 -5.11 10.84
N PHE A 170 -2.54 -4.47 11.38
CA PHE A 170 -3.86 -4.43 10.75
C PHE A 170 -3.82 -3.80 9.36
N LEU A 171 -3.14 -2.65 9.21
CA LEU A 171 -3.01 -1.97 7.93
C LEU A 171 -2.16 -2.76 6.92
N VAL A 172 -1.11 -3.46 7.36
CA VAL A 172 -0.33 -4.37 6.50
C VAL A 172 -1.21 -5.49 5.97
N ALA A 173 -2.04 -6.09 6.82
CA ALA A 173 -2.97 -7.14 6.40
C ALA A 173 -3.94 -6.63 5.34
N ILE A 174 -4.54 -5.45 5.54
CA ILE A 174 -5.41 -4.83 4.54
C ILE A 174 -4.65 -4.53 3.25
N ALA A 175 -3.45 -3.93 3.32
CA ALA A 175 -2.64 -3.63 2.15
C ALA A 175 -2.34 -4.89 1.32
N THR A 176 -2.04 -5.99 2.02
CA THR A 176 -1.75 -7.31 1.42
C THR A 176 -2.99 -7.92 0.77
N LEU A 177 -4.16 -7.76 1.39
CA LEU A 177 -5.44 -8.23 0.83
C LEU A 177 -5.93 -7.36 -0.35
N CYS A 178 -5.42 -6.14 -0.52
CA CYS A 178 -5.60 -5.35 -1.73
C CYS A 178 -4.62 -5.77 -2.84
N LYS A 179 -3.34 -5.99 -2.48
CA LYS A 179 -2.29 -6.49 -3.36
C LYS A 179 -1.15 -7.09 -2.52
N GLU A 180 -0.66 -8.24 -2.94
CA GLU A 180 0.37 -9.03 -2.27
C GLU A 180 1.65 -8.24 -1.91
N GLN A 181 2.01 -7.24 -2.72
CA GLN A 181 3.16 -6.36 -2.48
C GLN A 181 3.04 -5.53 -1.19
N GLY A 182 1.83 -5.39 -0.63
CA GLY A 182 1.58 -4.69 0.64
C GLY A 182 2.43 -5.22 1.81
N VAL A 183 2.77 -6.51 1.80
CA VAL A 183 3.60 -7.13 2.86
C VAL A 183 5.00 -6.53 2.96
N THR A 184 5.52 -5.95 1.87
CA THR A 184 6.88 -5.40 1.81
C THR A 184 7.07 -4.20 2.74
N VAL A 185 6.00 -3.57 3.24
CA VAL A 185 6.07 -2.49 4.22
C VAL A 185 6.75 -2.93 5.51
N VAL A 186 6.66 -4.22 5.89
CA VAL A 186 7.34 -4.77 7.06
C VAL A 186 8.86 -4.57 6.91
N GLY A 187 9.40 -4.84 5.73
CA GLY A 187 10.81 -4.59 5.42
C GLY A 187 11.18 -3.11 5.52
N ILE A 188 10.32 -2.21 5.05
CA ILE A 188 10.53 -0.76 5.19
C ILE A 188 10.53 -0.34 6.66
N CYS A 189 9.60 -0.85 7.47
CA CYS A 189 9.57 -0.58 8.91
C CYS A 189 10.84 -1.07 9.61
N CYS A 190 11.36 -2.25 9.26
CA CYS A 190 12.65 -2.75 9.76
C CYS A 190 13.80 -1.82 9.40
N VAL A 191 13.91 -1.42 8.13
CA VAL A 191 14.95 -0.50 7.65
C VAL A 191 14.85 0.84 8.39
N TYR A 192 13.64 1.39 8.54
CA TYR A 192 13.42 2.62 9.29
C TYR A 192 13.84 2.49 10.76
N GLU A 193 13.47 1.40 11.43
CA GLU A 193 13.81 1.19 12.84
C GLU A 193 15.34 1.12 13.02
N VAL A 194 16.05 0.36 12.18
CA VAL A 194 17.50 0.19 12.26
C VAL A 194 18.25 1.49 11.96
N PHE A 195 18.00 2.09 10.80
CA PHE A 195 18.83 3.19 10.31
C PHE A 195 18.39 4.55 10.85
N ILE A 196 17.09 4.78 11.03
CA ILE A 196 16.56 6.09 11.41
C ILE A 196 16.24 6.14 12.90
N ALA A 197 15.45 5.19 13.41
CA ALA A 197 15.03 5.24 14.81
C ALA A 197 16.16 4.88 15.79
N GLN A 198 17.03 3.95 15.42
CA GLN A 198 18.16 3.52 16.24
C GLN A 198 19.49 4.16 15.83
N GLY A 199 19.59 4.72 14.62
CA GLY A 199 20.78 5.42 14.14
C GLY A 199 21.96 4.49 13.81
N TYR A 200 21.71 3.20 13.58
CA TYR A 200 22.78 2.28 13.15
C TYR A 200 23.26 2.63 11.75
N THR A 201 24.57 2.58 11.55
CA THR A 201 25.19 2.67 10.22
C THR A 201 25.63 1.29 9.74
N VAL A 202 25.76 1.12 8.42
CA VAL A 202 26.21 -0.15 7.82
C VAL A 202 27.53 -0.67 8.42
N PRO A 203 28.56 0.16 8.67
CA PRO A 203 29.79 -0.31 9.31
C PRO A 203 29.58 -0.83 10.75
N ILE A 204 28.71 -0.19 11.52
CA ILE A 204 28.41 -0.61 12.90
C ILE A 204 27.66 -1.95 12.91
N LEU A 205 26.72 -2.14 11.99
CA LEU A 205 26.01 -3.42 11.83
C LEU A 205 26.99 -4.55 11.45
N TRP A 206 27.90 -4.29 10.51
CA TRP A 206 28.93 -5.25 10.11
C TRP A 206 29.85 -5.64 11.27
N TYR A 207 30.33 -4.65 12.03
CA TYR A 207 31.17 -4.90 13.20
C TYR A 207 30.43 -5.71 14.28
N THR A 208 29.17 -5.35 14.56
CA THR A 208 28.34 -6.06 15.54
C THR A 208 28.09 -7.51 15.11
N MET A 209 27.81 -7.74 13.83
CA MET A 209 27.63 -9.08 13.26
C MET A 209 28.90 -9.93 13.43
N LEU A 210 30.08 -9.38 13.11
CA LEU A 210 31.35 -10.09 13.29
C LEU A 210 31.63 -10.42 14.75
N HIS A 211 31.34 -9.51 15.68
CA HIS A 211 31.49 -9.75 17.12
C HIS A 211 30.59 -10.86 17.65
N ILE A 212 29.34 -10.92 17.17
CA ILE A 212 28.39 -11.99 17.52
C ILE A 212 28.86 -13.33 16.94
N LEU A 213 29.27 -13.37 15.67
CA LEU A 213 29.78 -14.59 15.02
C LEU A 213 31.04 -15.13 15.68
N GLN A 214 31.88 -14.25 16.23
CA GLN A 214 33.07 -14.63 17.01
C GLN A 214 32.74 -15.10 18.44
N GLY A 215 31.47 -15.12 18.83
CA GLY A 215 31.02 -15.52 20.17
C GLY A 215 31.40 -14.51 21.28
N LYS A 216 31.78 -13.29 20.91
CA LYS A 216 32.34 -12.28 21.83
C LYS A 216 31.35 -11.17 22.21
N GLY A 217 30.07 -11.29 21.85
CA GLY A 217 29.08 -10.24 22.12
C GLY A 217 27.65 -10.77 22.29
N SER A 218 26.89 -10.13 23.16
CA SER A 218 25.44 -10.27 23.26
C SER A 218 24.74 -9.34 22.26
N ILE A 219 23.52 -9.69 21.87
CA ILE A 219 22.69 -8.84 21.00
C ILE A 219 22.39 -7.53 21.76
N PRO A 220 22.67 -6.34 21.19
CA PRO A 220 22.35 -5.07 21.81
C PRO A 220 20.86 -4.99 22.20
N TYR A 221 20.57 -4.43 23.38
CA TYR A 221 19.20 -4.33 23.90
C TYR A 221 18.21 -3.66 22.92
N CYS A 222 18.67 -2.66 22.16
CA CYS A 222 17.91 -2.00 21.09
C CYS A 222 17.58 -2.95 19.91
N MET A 223 18.47 -3.86 19.54
CA MET A 223 18.18 -4.89 18.53
C MET A 223 17.20 -5.93 19.07
N LEU A 224 17.26 -6.25 20.37
CA LEU A 224 16.26 -7.10 21.02
C LEU A 224 14.87 -6.44 21.04
N GLN A 225 14.80 -5.13 21.31
CA GLN A 225 13.56 -4.36 21.21
C GLN A 225 13.01 -4.30 19.78
N MET A 226 13.87 -4.21 18.77
CA MET A 226 13.46 -4.32 17.36
C MET A 226 12.83 -5.69 17.09
N LEU A 227 13.48 -6.77 17.51
CA LEU A 227 12.93 -8.13 17.36
C LEU A 227 11.58 -8.26 18.06
N LEU A 228 11.43 -7.70 19.27
CA LEU A 228 10.16 -7.68 20.01
C LEU A 228 9.05 -6.87 19.32
N LYS A 229 9.37 -5.86 18.52
CA LYS A 229 8.38 -5.11 17.71
C LYS A 229 7.95 -5.85 16.44
N LEU A 230 8.75 -6.82 16.00
CA LEU A 230 8.58 -7.53 14.73
C LEU A 230 8.00 -8.94 14.88
N ILE A 231 8.00 -9.49 16.11
CA ILE A 231 7.31 -10.73 16.51
C ILE A 231 5.87 -10.39 16.89
#